data_AF-A0A660SZE3-F1
#
_entry.id   AF-A0A660SZE3-F1
#
_cell.length_a   1.000
_cell.length_b   1.000
_cell.length_c   1.000
_cell.angle_alpha   90.00
_cell.angle_beta   90.00
_cell.angle_gamma   90.00
#
_symmetry.space_group_name_H-M   'P 1'
#
loop_
_entity.id
_entity.type
_entity.pdbx_description
1 polymer ?
#
loop_
_entity_poly.entity_id
_entity_poly.type
_entity_poly.pdbx_seq_one_letter_code
_entity_poly.pdbx_strand_id
1 'polypeptide(L)'
;LLANVVYLPLGYYWGPKWDNLSFSFAIGANFTYFSNFGDAGGGMMSSVVVQTEVPKIEFPDRKFITYMAPYLEGQLWFFSSDVNTEPYFTASIGLRLGLL
;
A
#
# COMPACT_ATOMS: atom_id res chain seq x y z
N LEU A 1 2.21 8.15 -4.59
CA LEU A 1 3.52 7.89 -3.94
C LEU A 1 3.25 7.39 -2.53
N LEU A 2 3.89 6.30 -2.11
CA LEU A 2 3.76 5.68 -0.79
C LEU A 2 5.06 5.92 0.00
N ALA A 3 4.95 6.56 1.16
CA ALA A 3 6.05 6.73 2.08
C ALA A 3 5.96 5.64 3.15
N ASN A 4 7.04 4.86 3.32
CA ASN A 4 7.15 3.93 4.42
C ASN A 4 7.36 4.74 5.72
N VAL A 5 6.41 4.65 6.63
CA VAL A 5 6.39 5.44 7.88
C VAL A 5 6.95 4.63 9.03
N VAL A 6 6.69 3.32 9.07
CA VAL A 6 7.18 2.42 10.12
C VAL A 6 7.68 1.14 9.49
N TYR A 7 8.91 0.77 9.86
CA TYR A 7 9.48 -0.53 9.54
C TYR A 7 9.92 -1.21 10.84
N LEU A 8 9.41 -2.41 11.09
CA LEU A 8 9.68 -3.14 12.32
C LEU A 8 10.29 -4.52 11.99
N PRO A 9 11.62 -4.67 12.15
CA PRO A 9 12.29 -5.96 11.98
C PRO A 9 12.08 -6.81 13.24
N LEU A 10 11.47 -7.98 13.08
CA LEU A 10 11.09 -8.80 14.24
C LEU A 10 12.27 -9.47 14.93
N GLY A 11 13.35 -9.69 14.20
CA GLY A 11 14.60 -10.22 14.72
C GLY A 11 15.14 -9.45 15.92
N TYR A 12 15.06 -8.12 15.88
CA TYR A 12 15.56 -7.26 16.96
C TYR A 12 14.77 -7.42 18.27
N TYR A 13 13.46 -7.63 18.19
CA TYR A 13 12.57 -7.69 19.36
C TYR A 13 12.32 -9.10 19.87
N TRP A 14 12.25 -10.09 18.98
CA TRP A 14 11.87 -11.47 19.31
C TRP A 14 13.00 -12.49 19.09
N GLY A 15 14.20 -12.01 18.72
CA GLY A 15 15.43 -12.79 18.64
C GLY A 15 15.67 -13.43 17.27
N PRO A 16 16.81 -14.13 17.10
CA PRO A 16 17.36 -14.53 15.80
C PRO A 16 16.46 -15.44 14.94
N LYS A 17 15.47 -16.10 15.55
CA LYS A 17 14.49 -16.93 14.82
C LYS A 17 13.54 -16.09 13.96
N TRP A 18 13.43 -14.79 14.23
CA TRP A 18 12.51 -13.87 13.57
C TRP A 18 13.23 -12.85 12.67
N ASP A 19 14.53 -13.04 12.42
CA ASP A 19 15.33 -12.15 11.57
C ASP A 19 14.77 -12.06 10.14
N ASN A 20 14.14 -13.13 9.66
CA ASN A 20 13.56 -13.22 8.33
C ASN A 20 12.14 -12.61 8.24
N LEU A 21 11.64 -12.01 9.32
CA LEU A 21 10.30 -11.46 9.41
C LEU A 21 10.34 -9.96 9.66
N SER A 22 9.56 -9.22 8.88
CA SER A 22 9.40 -7.78 9.06
C SER A 22 7.96 -7.35 8.88
N PHE A 23 7.59 -6.28 9.58
CA PHE A 23 6.35 -5.55 9.34
C PHE A 23 6.68 -4.18 8.76
N SER A 24 5.82 -3.71 7.88
CA SER A 24 5.91 -2.35 7.37
C SER A 24 4.55 -1.69 7.37
N PHE A 25 4.56 -0.38 7.58
CA PHE A 25 3.39 0.46 7.50
C PHE A 25 3.74 1.70 6.70
N ALA A 26 3.01 1.92 5.63
CA ALA A 26 3.21 3.01 4.69
C ALA A 26 1.94 3.85 4.59
N ILE A 27 2.12 5.15 4.43
CA ILE A 27 1.06 6.09 4.11
C ILE A 27 1.48 6.83 2.84
N GLY A 28 0.53 7.03 1.94
CA GLY A 28 0.75 7.67 0.67
C GLY A 28 -0.41 8.54 0.24
N ALA A 29 -0.20 9.23 -0.86
CA ALA A 29 -1.25 9.92 -1.59
C ALA A 29 -1.24 9.44 -3.04
N ASN A 30 -2.43 9.25 -3.61
CA ASN A 30 -2.64 9.01 -5.03
C ASN A 30 -3.41 10.20 -5.61
N PHE A 31 -3.07 10.58 -6.84
CA PHE A 31 -3.76 11.61 -7.58
C PHE A 31 -4.02 11.07 -8.98
N THR A 32 -5.28 11.03 -9.39
CA THR A 32 -5.65 10.59 -10.73
C THR A 32 -6.48 11.69 -11.39
N TYR A 33 -6.19 11.97 -12.65
CA TYR A 33 -6.91 12.92 -13.48
C TYR A 33 -7.77 12.17 -14.48
N PHE A 34 -9.03 12.57 -14.66
CA PHE A 34 -9.96 11.96 -15.61
C PHE A 34 -10.45 13.04 -16.55
N SER A 35 -10.28 12.82 -17.85
CA SER A 35 -10.75 13.74 -18.88
C SER A 35 -12.16 13.41 -19.40
N ASN A 36 -12.72 12.24 -19.06
CA ASN A 36 -13.95 11.70 -19.66
C ASN A 36 -15.08 11.52 -18.64
N PHE A 37 -15.55 12.61 -18.01
CA PHE A 37 -16.73 12.59 -17.13
C PHE A 37 -17.81 13.53 -17.67
N GLY A 38 -18.53 13.09 -18.71
CA GLY A 38 -19.63 13.85 -19.32
C GLY A 38 -19.23 15.22 -19.91
N ASP A 39 -20.23 16.06 -20.15
CA ASP A 39 -20.12 17.38 -20.80
C ASP A 39 -19.44 18.46 -19.93
N ALA A 40 -19.06 18.12 -18.68
CA ALA A 40 -18.60 19.06 -17.65
C ALA A 40 -17.07 19.27 -17.58
N GLY A 41 -16.30 18.58 -18.44
CA GLY A 41 -14.84 18.69 -18.45
C GLY A 41 -14.14 17.80 -17.40
N GLY A 42 -12.83 17.63 -17.59
CA GLY A 42 -12.03 16.71 -16.79
C GLY A 42 -11.80 17.18 -15.35
N GLY A 43 -11.77 16.22 -14.42
CA GLY A 43 -11.59 16.45 -12.98
C GLY A 43 -10.40 15.71 -12.39
N MET A 44 -9.98 16.12 -11.19
CA MET A 44 -8.92 15.48 -10.41
C MET A 44 -9.51 14.81 -9.18
N MET A 45 -9.11 13.56 -8.90
CA MET A 45 -9.38 12.89 -7.63
C MET A 45 -8.06 12.73 -6.90
N SER A 46 -8.12 12.96 -5.60
CA SER A 46 -7.04 12.65 -4.69
C SER A 46 -7.46 11.51 -3.78
N SER A 47 -6.51 10.70 -3.33
CA SER A 47 -6.76 9.74 -2.26
C SER A 47 -5.61 9.69 -1.28
N VAL A 48 -5.96 9.40 -0.04
CA VAL A 48 -4.99 9.02 1.00
C VAL A 48 -4.98 7.50 1.03
N VAL A 49 -3.79 6.92 0.86
CA VAL A 49 -3.56 5.48 0.85
C VAL A 49 -2.81 5.11 2.11
N VAL A 50 -3.25 4.05 2.78
CA VAL A 50 -2.57 3.46 3.92
C VAL A 50 -2.35 1.99 3.59
N GLN A 51 -1.11 1.51 3.73
CA GLN A 51 -0.75 0.14 3.44
C GLN A 51 -0.02 -0.46 4.64
N THR A 52 -0.46 -1.64 5.08
CA THR A 52 0.19 -2.41 6.14
C THR A 52 0.63 -3.76 5.57
N GLU A 53 1.90 -4.12 5.72
CA GLU A 53 2.44 -5.43 5.34
C GLU A 53 2.57 -6.32 6.57
N VAL A 54 1.94 -7.50 6.54
CA VAL A 54 1.71 -8.33 7.75
C VAL A 54 1.86 -9.83 7.47
N PRO A 55 2.93 -10.50 7.95
CA PRO A 55 4.34 -10.13 7.94
C PRO A 55 5.01 -10.44 6.59
N LYS A 56 6.07 -9.69 6.24
CA LYS A 56 6.98 -10.02 5.14
C LYS A 56 7.92 -11.15 5.58
N ILE A 57 7.93 -12.23 4.81
CA ILE A 57 8.76 -13.42 5.03
C ILE A 57 9.87 -13.44 3.98
N GLU A 58 11.13 -13.41 4.42
CA GLU A 58 12.30 -13.50 3.56
C GLU A 58 12.81 -14.93 3.45
N PHE A 59 13.16 -15.35 2.23
CA PHE A 59 13.66 -16.69 1.93
C PHE A 59 15.07 -16.62 1.34
N PRO A 60 16.11 -16.43 2.18
CA PRO A 60 17.48 -16.23 1.70
C PRO A 60 18.03 -17.41 0.87
N ASP A 61 17.57 -18.63 1.13
CA ASP A 61 18.08 -19.85 0.47
C ASP A 61 17.39 -20.19 -0.86
N ARG A 62 16.41 -19.39 -1.32
CA ARG A 62 15.63 -19.66 -2.53
C ARG A 62 16.16 -18.83 -3.71
N LYS A 63 16.52 -19.50 -4.81
CA LYS A 63 17.08 -18.84 -6.01
C LYS A 63 16.10 -17.98 -6.81
N PHE A 64 14.79 -18.17 -6.65
CA PHE A 64 13.77 -17.55 -7.51
C PHE A 64 12.82 -16.60 -6.77
N ILE A 65 12.56 -16.85 -5.48
CA ILE A 65 11.64 -16.05 -4.67
C ILE A 65 12.42 -15.56 -3.46
N THR A 66 12.70 -14.26 -3.42
CA THR A 66 13.47 -13.62 -2.35
C THR A 66 12.60 -13.36 -1.12
N TYR A 67 11.34 -12.96 -1.32
CA TYR A 67 10.42 -12.71 -0.21
C TYR A 67 8.95 -12.81 -0.64
N MET A 68 8.09 -12.97 0.35
CA MET A 68 6.64 -12.88 0.21
C MET A 68 6.09 -11.93 1.26
N ALA A 69 5.31 -10.94 0.84
CA ALA A 69 4.74 -9.91 1.71
C ALA A 69 3.25 -9.73 1.40
N PRO A 70 2.35 -10.44 2.10
CA PRO A 70 0.94 -10.08 2.11
C PRO A 70 0.76 -8.66 2.67
N TYR A 71 -0.14 -7.90 2.06
CA TYR A 71 -0.43 -6.54 2.46
C TYR A 71 -1.93 -6.25 2.43
N LEU A 72 -2.34 -5.40 3.35
CA LEU A 72 -3.67 -4.80 3.41
C LEU A 72 -3.52 -3.33 3.05
N GLU A 73 -4.36 -2.84 2.17
CA GLU A 73 -4.35 -1.46 1.73
C GLU A 73 -5.73 -0.85 1.88
N GLY A 74 -5.81 0.30 2.55
CA GLY A 74 -7.00 1.14 2.62
C GLY A 74 -6.77 2.44 1.85
N GLN A 75 -7.73 2.84 1.04
CA GLN A 75 -7.70 4.08 0.27
C GLN A 75 -8.95 4.89 0.58
N LEU A 76 -8.78 6.16 0.95
CA LEU A 76 -9.86 7.11 1.11
C LEU A 76 -9.79 8.13 -0.02
N TRP A 77 -10.76 8.09 -0.93
CA TRP A 77 -10.86 8.93 -2.10
C TRP A 77 -11.67 10.20 -1.82
N PHE A 78 -11.14 11.32 -2.33
CA PHE A 78 -11.73 12.64 -2.28
C PHE A 78 -11.91 13.14 -3.72
N PHE A 79 -13.13 13.58 -4.02
CA PHE A 79 -13.50 14.12 -5.33
C PHE A 79 -13.29 15.65 -5.34
N SER A 80 -12.96 16.20 -6.51
CA SER A 80 -12.91 17.66 -6.69
C SER A 80 -14.28 18.28 -6.39
N SER A 81 -14.28 19.45 -5.74
CA SER A 81 -15.47 20.14 -5.22
C SER A 81 -16.57 20.45 -6.25
N ASP A 82 -16.26 20.39 -7.55
CA ASP A 82 -17.25 20.55 -8.62
C ASP A 82 -18.25 19.38 -8.70
N VAL A 83 -17.94 18.25 -8.06
CA VAL A 83 -18.80 17.07 -8.01
C VAL A 83 -19.07 16.78 -6.53
N ASN A 84 -20.24 17.20 -6.02
CA ASN A 84 -20.64 17.05 -4.62
C ASN A 84 -20.82 15.57 -4.26
N THR A 85 -19.71 14.90 -3.96
CA THR A 85 -19.63 13.44 -3.77
C THR A 85 -18.96 13.17 -2.44
N GLU A 86 -19.57 12.30 -1.64
CA GLU A 86 -19.04 11.90 -0.34
C GLU A 86 -17.70 11.15 -0.48
N PRO A 87 -16.81 11.21 0.53
CA PRO A 87 -15.56 10.46 0.53
C PRO A 87 -15.82 8.95 0.34
N TYR A 88 -15.11 8.34 -0.59
CA TYR A 88 -15.28 6.91 -0.89
C TYR A 88 -14.12 6.09 -0.32
N PHE A 89 -14.44 5.12 0.53
CA PHE A 89 -13.45 4.22 1.11
C PHE A 89 -13.35 2.94 0.28
N THR A 90 -12.12 2.51 -0.01
CA THR A 90 -11.80 1.25 -0.67
C THR A 90 -10.79 0.48 0.17
N ALA A 91 -10.99 -0.82 0.34
CA ALA A 91 -10.02 -1.71 0.94
C ALA A 91 -9.59 -2.77 -0.09
N SER A 92 -8.31 -3.10 -0.10
CA SER A 92 -7.76 -4.18 -0.91
C SER A 92 -6.80 -5.04 -0.10
N ILE A 93 -6.70 -6.30 -0.51
CA ILE A 93 -5.77 -7.27 0.03
C ILE A 93 -4.92 -7.73 -1.13
N GLY A 94 -3.60 -7.73 -0.94
CA GLY A 94 -2.67 -8.14 -1.97
C GLY A 94 -1.54 -8.97 -1.40
N LEU A 95 -0.75 -9.50 -2.31
CA LEU A 95 0.44 -10.27 -1.99
C LEU A 95 1.57 -9.83 -2.91
N ARG A 96 2.65 -9.35 -2.32
CA ARG A 96 3.85 -8.94 -3.03
C ARG A 96 4.87 -10.06 -3.00
N LEU A 97 5.34 -10.47 -4.18
CA LEU A 97 6.42 -11.43 -4.34
C LEU A 97 7.67 -10.69 -4.78
N GLY A 98 8.76 -10.88 -4.04
CA GLY A 98 10.10 -10.54 -4.53
C GLY A 98 10.58 -11.67 -5.41
N LEU A 99 10.64 -11.42 -6.72
CA LEU A 99 11.27 -12.32 -7.69
C LEU A 99 12.66 -11.80 -8.03
N LEU A 100 13.59 -12.72 -8.24
CA LEU A 100 15.00 -12.46 -8.56
C LEU A 100 15.22 -12.55 -10.08
#